data_AF-V2YH31-F1
#
_entry.id   AF-V2YH31-F1
#
_cell.length_a   1.000
_cell.length_b   1.000
_cell.length_c   1.000
_cell.angle_alpha   90.00
_cell.angle_beta   90.00
_cell.angle_gamma   90.00
#
_symmetry.space_group_name_H-M   'P 1'
#
loop_
_entity.id
_entity.type
_entity.pdbx_description
1 polymer ?
#
loop_
_entity_poly.entity_id
_entity_poly.type
_entity_poly.pdbx_seq_one_letter_code
_entity_poly.pdbx_strand_id
1 'polypeptide(L)' 'MNIDRRLEAMRERLERSKPVRMTLTLANGEVLNTDPCGAIRAFQERPEGDILNVTTDRTDYAELAGLLTALCR' A
#
# COMPACT_ATOMS: atom_id res chain seq x y z
N MET A 1 20.46 1.08 -0.84
CA MET A 1 19.51 1.04 -1.97
C MET A 1 18.28 1.84 -1.55
N ASN A 2 18.10 3.07 -2.06
CA ASN A 2 17.09 4.01 -1.53
C ASN A 2 15.68 3.60 -1.97
N ILE A 3 14.93 2.98 -1.07
CA ILE A 3 13.53 2.61 -1.29
C ILE A 3 12.68 3.86 -1.55
N ASP A 4 13.01 4.97 -0.91
CA ASP A 4 12.39 6.29 -1.14
C ASP A 4 12.44 6.72 -2.61
N ARG A 5 13.60 6.58 -3.26
CA ARG A 5 13.77 7.00 -4.67
C ARG A 5 12.96 6.13 -5.63
N ARG A 6 12.73 4.86 -5.28
CA ARG A 6 11.86 3.95 -6.04
C ARG A 6 10.39 4.25 -5.81
N LEU A 7 9.99 4.56 -4.57
CA LEU A 7 8.63 4.98 -4.23
C LEU A 7 8.28 6.30 -4.94
N GLU A 8 9.21 7.24 -4.99
CA GLU A 8 9.01 8.52 -5.68
C GLU A 8 8.80 8.33 -7.19
N ALA A 9 9.64 7.52 -7.85
CA ALA A 9 9.46 7.19 -9.27
C ALA A 9 8.15 6.42 -9.53
N MET A 10 7.70 5.59 -8.58
CA MET A 10 6.44 4.86 -8.67
C MET A 10 5.25 5.80 -8.50
N ARG A 11 5.36 6.77 -7.59
CA ARG A 11 4.36 7.82 -7.34
C ARG A 11 4.20 8.75 -8.55
N GLU A 12 5.29 9.17 -9.19
CA GLU A 12 5.23 9.94 -10.44
C GLU A 12 4.50 9.18 -11.56
N ARG A 13 4.70 7.86 -11.65
CA ARG A 13 4.00 7.00 -12.63
C ARG A 13 2.51 6.82 -12.29
N LEU A 14 2.19 6.76 -11.00
CA LEU A 14 0.83 6.69 -10.49
C LEU A 14 0.07 8.00 -10.74
N GLU A 15 0.70 9.16 -10.51
CA GLU A 15 0.12 10.48 -10.80
C GLU A 15 -0.10 10.71 -12.29
N ARG A 16 0.77 10.17 -13.15
CA ARG A 16 0.58 10.17 -14.61
C ARG A 16 -0.45 9.15 -15.09
N SER A 17 -0.76 8.14 -14.29
CA SER A 17 -1.80 7.15 -14.57
C SER A 17 -3.11 7.52 -13.86
N LYS A 18 -4.21 6.79 -14.15
CA LYS A 18 -5.44 6.94 -13.36
C LYS A 18 -5.15 6.75 -11.86
N PRO A 19 -5.70 7.59 -10.98
CA PRO A 19 -5.50 7.45 -9.54
C PRO A 19 -5.92 6.06 -9.07
N VAL A 20 -5.09 5.44 -8.24
CA VAL A 20 -5.32 4.15 -7.58
C VAL A 20 -5.54 4.43 -6.11
N ARG A 21 -6.56 3.82 -5.52
CA ARG A 21 -6.76 3.79 -4.08
C ARG A 21 -6.44 2.39 -3.55
N MET A 22 -5.68 2.36 -2.47
CA MET A 22 -5.47 1.22 -1.62
C MET A 22 -6.11 1.50 -0.27
N THR A 23 -6.70 0.47 0.31
CA THR A 23 -7.39 0.52 1.58
C THR A 23 -6.73 -0.47 2.51
N LEU A 24 -6.13 0.03 3.59
CA LEU A 24 -5.50 -0.77 4.63
C LEU A 24 -6.47 -0.90 5.79
N THR A 25 -6.71 -2.11 6.25
CA THR A 25 -7.43 -2.39 7.49
C THR A 25 -6.41 -2.62 8.58
N LEU A 26 -6.45 -1.80 9.63
CA LEU A 26 -5.52 -1.85 10.75
C LEU A 26 -6.07 -2.73 11.88
N ALA A 27 -5.18 -3.21 12.75
CA ALA A 27 -5.52 -4.06 13.89
C ALA A 27 -6.40 -3.36 14.92
N ASN A 28 -6.31 -2.03 15.01
CA ASN A 28 -7.17 -1.18 15.84
C ASN A 28 -8.59 -0.99 15.26
N GLY A 29 -8.91 -1.57 14.10
CA GLY A 29 -10.18 -1.42 13.39
C GLY A 29 -10.27 -0.17 12.51
N GLU A 30 -9.22 0.64 12.44
CA GLU A 30 -9.15 1.81 11.57
C GLU A 30 -8.93 1.40 10.12
N VAL A 31 -9.51 2.17 9.20
CA VAL A 31 -9.37 1.96 7.77
C VAL A 31 -8.65 3.14 7.16
N LEU A 32 -7.46 2.88 6.62
CA LEU A 32 -6.59 3.91 6.04
C LEU A 32 -6.65 3.82 4.51
N ASN A 33 -7.13 4.89 3.88
CA ASN A 33 -7.17 4.99 2.42
C ASN A 33 -5.93 5.76 1.95
N THR A 34 -5.16 5.15 1.06
CA THR A 34 -3.91 5.70 0.56
C THR A 34 -3.64 5.25 -0.88
N ASP A 35 -2.53 5.68 -1.46
CA ASP A 35 -2.03 5.18 -2.73
C ASP A 35 -1.06 4.01 -2.52
N PRO A 36 -0.66 3.26 -3.56
CA PRO A 36 0.25 2.13 -3.39
C PRO A 36 1.59 2.45 -2.74
N CYS A 37 2.11 3.67 -2.93
CA CYS A 37 3.35 4.07 -2.28
C CYS A 37 3.11 4.36 -0.80
N GLY A 38 2.00 5.01 -0.47
CA GLY A 38 1.58 5.23 0.91
C GLY A 38 1.27 3.93 1.66
N ALA A 39 0.75 2.91 0.98
CA ALA A 39 0.58 1.57 1.56
C ALA A 39 1.92 0.94 1.94
N ILE A 40 2.91 0.96 1.02
CA ILE A 40 4.26 0.44 1.29
C ILE A 40 4.93 1.22 2.43
N ARG A 41 4.75 2.55 2.46
CA ARG A 41 5.29 3.39 3.53
C ARG A 41 4.65 3.05 4.88
N ALA A 42 3.34 2.86 4.92
CA ALA A 42 2.63 2.43 6.13
C ALA A 42 3.17 1.10 6.66
N PHE A 43 3.52 0.15 5.79
CA PHE A 43 4.20 -1.09 6.19
C PHE A 43 5.61 -0.89 6.76
N GLN A 44 6.34 0.13 6.30
CA GLN A 44 7.68 0.42 6.81
C GLN A 44 7.65 1.18 8.14
N GLU A 45 6.66 2.07 8.32
CA GLU A 45 6.55 2.94 9.48
C GLU A 45 5.80 2.28 10.64
N ARG A 46 4.94 1.29 10.36
CA ARG A 46 4.14 0.58 11.37
C ARG A 46 4.77 -0.76 11.76
N PRO A 47 4.58 -1.20 13.00
CA PRO A 47 5.06 -2.51 13.45
C PRO A 47 4.35 -3.66 12.72
N GLU A 48 5.03 -4.79 12.61
CA GLU A 48 4.46 -6.02 12.06
C GLU A 48 3.17 -6.42 12.79
N GLY A 49 2.14 -6.79 12.03
CA GLY A 49 0.82 -7.14 12.56
C GLY A 49 -0.13 -5.96 12.81
N ASP A 50 0.31 -4.71 12.63
CA ASP A 50 -0.57 -3.53 12.75
C ASP A 50 -1.52 -3.36 11.55
N ILE A 51 -1.10 -3.85 10.38
CA ILE A 51 -1.93 -3.92 9.17
C ILE A 51 -2.43 -5.36 9.05
N LEU A 52 -3.74 -5.55 9.01
CA LEU A 52 -4.38 -6.88 8.91
C LEU A 52 -4.74 -7.25 7.47
N ASN A 53 -5.08 -6.26 6.65
CA ASN A 53 -5.55 -6.50 5.30
C ASN A 53 -5.26 -5.30 4.41
N VAL A 54 -5.00 -5.55 3.13
CA VAL A 54 -4.82 -4.52 2.11
C VAL A 54 -5.69 -4.85 0.91
N THR A 55 -6.55 -3.91 0.52
CA THR A 55 -7.37 -4.02 -0.68
C THR A 55 -7.14 -2.84 -1.61
N THR A 56 -7.60 -2.95 -2.85
CA THR A 56 -7.51 -1.88 -3.84
C THR A 56 -8.77 -1.87 -4.71
N ASP A 57 -9.14 -0.70 -5.22
CA ASP A 57 -10.26 -0.55 -6.16
C ASP A 57 -9.92 -0.97 -7.59
N ARG A 58 -8.63 -1.17 -7.90
CA ARG A 58 -8.15 -1.52 -9.25
C ARG A 58 -7.59 -2.93 -9.30
N THR A 59 -8.16 -3.74 -10.20
CA THR A 59 -7.73 -5.12 -10.47
C THR A 59 -6.26 -5.22 -10.90
N ASP A 60 -5.72 -4.20 -11.57
CA ASP A 60 -4.30 -4.16 -11.98
C ASP A 60 -3.33 -4.15 -10.79
N TYR A 61 -3.82 -3.77 -9.61
CA TYR A 61 -3.06 -3.73 -8.35
C TYR A 61 -3.48 -4.82 -7.36
N ALA A 62 -4.37 -5.72 -7.76
CA ALA A 62 -4.87 -6.79 -6.88
C ALA A 62 -3.76 -7.74 -6.44
N GLU A 63 -2.80 -8.06 -7.32
CA GLU A 63 -1.63 -8.87 -6.98
C GLU A 63 -0.73 -8.18 -5.94
N LEU A 64 -0.54 -6.86 -6.08
CA LEU A 64 0.24 -6.08 -5.12
C LEU A 64 -0.45 -6.02 -3.76
N ALA A 65 -1.78 -5.81 -3.74
CA ALA A 65 -2.58 -5.86 -2.51
C ALA A 65 -2.51 -7.24 -1.84
N GLY A 66 -2.58 -8.32 -2.63
CA GLY A 66 -2.42 -9.69 -2.15
C GLY A 66 -1.04 -9.97 -1.55
N LEU A 67 0.03 -9.51 -2.20
CA LEU A 67 1.40 -9.63 -1.69
C LEU A 67 1.59 -8.88 -0.37
N LEU A 68 1.09 -7.64 -0.27
CA LEU A 68 1.15 -6.88 0.98
C LEU A 68 0.35 -7.57 2.08
N THR A 69 -0.85 -8.06 1.77
CA THR A 69 -1.67 -8.81 2.73
C THR A 69 -0.99 -10.10 3.19
N ALA A 70 -0.23 -10.79 2.32
CA ALA A 70 0.55 -11.96 2.71
C ALA A 70 1.71 -11.61 3.65
N LEU A 71 2.28 -10.41 3.54
CA LEU A 71 3.33 -9.89 4.41
C LEU A 71 2.79 -9.37 5.76
N CYS A 72 1.47 -9.18 5.91
CA CYS A 72 0.82 -8.86 7.19
C CYS A 72 0.82 -10.00 8.21
N ARG A 73 1.20 -11.21 7.80
CA ARG A 73 0.87 -12.47 8.49
C ARG A 73 2.00 -13.03 9.33
#